data_AF-A0A3R5WJU3-F1
#
_entry.id   AF-A0A3R5WJU3-F1
#
_cell.length_a   1.000
_cell.length_b   1.000
_cell.length_c   1.000
_cell.angle_alpha   90.00
_cell.angle_beta   90.00
_cell.angle_gamma   90.00
#
_symmetry.space_group_name_H-M   'P 1'
#
loop_
_entity.id
_entity.type
_entity.pdbx_description
1 polymer ?
#
loop_
_entity_poly.entity_id
_entity_poly.type
_entity_poly.pdbx_seq_one_letter_code
_entity_poly.pdbx_strand_id
1 'polypeptide(L)'
;MGRDHTGTFTEKIKRQVYLDKLRVLATVLVIAVHTVSLGSTLVPERSAVWYGFEISNYLFLCCNLLFIMISGALLLPVKGEPAGQFYRKRFLKVLVPMVIYYILYVCAKEGFVWLRPDHWGTMLKRILLGAPEEAPHFWLIYVIIWLYVLTPFFRYVVQHIPDSVLSGLVAVILIFQILGTYWDTLYYNSIVSGILGSFAGVFILGYYLTREQGRRKYFFYGAGILSVCLAVRHIFSGAQYHRYLFNNAPLMVFYTMAVFLFVKQIYVKAETEHFFTKLISRYSFGILLIHWGVLHYLVKQIFHVSPTDFGVIGGSLLMIVLTLFFSLVGAMVLDRTLIHWCLSLIAWIEKKF
;
A
#
# COMPACT_ATOMS: atom_id res chain seq x y z
N MET A 1 -0.57 -33.86 -22.22
CA MET A 1 -1.97 -33.79 -22.69
C MET A 1 -2.74 -34.84 -21.90
N GLY A 2 -3.46 -34.44 -20.86
CA GLY A 2 -4.26 -35.35 -20.01
C GLY A 2 -5.56 -34.64 -19.68
N ARG A 3 -6.69 -35.24 -20.08
CA ARG A 3 -8.04 -34.72 -19.86
C ARG A 3 -8.57 -35.25 -18.54
N ASP A 4 -8.91 -34.35 -17.63
CA ASP A 4 -9.82 -34.66 -16.53
C ASP A 4 -11.20 -34.08 -16.85
N HIS A 5 -12.18 -34.96 -16.81
CA HIS A 5 -13.56 -34.76 -17.21
C HIS A 5 -14.41 -34.15 -16.08
N THR A 6 -14.24 -32.86 -15.80
CA THR A 6 -15.28 -32.03 -15.14
C THR A 6 -15.02 -30.56 -15.49
N GLY A 7 -15.90 -29.98 -16.32
CA GLY A 7 -15.76 -28.65 -16.92
C GLY A 7 -15.97 -27.49 -15.94
N THR A 8 -14.99 -27.23 -15.09
CA THR A 8 -14.81 -25.90 -14.47
C THR A 8 -13.39 -25.43 -14.75
N PHE A 9 -13.23 -24.68 -15.84
CA PHE A 9 -12.06 -23.87 -16.09
C PHE A 9 -12.01 -22.73 -15.08
N THR A 10 -11.61 -23.01 -13.84
CA THR A 10 -10.93 -21.97 -13.05
C THR A 10 -9.55 -21.83 -13.64
N GLU A 11 -9.39 -20.97 -14.65
CA GLU A 11 -8.07 -20.46 -15.03
C GLU A 11 -7.42 -19.95 -13.74
N LYS A 12 -6.48 -20.72 -13.19
CA LYS A 12 -5.58 -20.25 -12.15
C LYS A 12 -4.80 -19.10 -12.79
N ILE A 13 -5.22 -17.86 -12.51
CA ILE A 13 -4.55 -16.65 -12.98
C ILE A 13 -3.05 -16.86 -12.81
N LYS A 14 -2.31 -16.90 -13.93
CA LYS A 14 -0.87 -17.15 -13.93
C LYS A 14 -0.23 -16.12 -13.00
N ARG A 15 0.36 -16.60 -11.89
CA ARG A 15 0.98 -15.75 -10.87
C ARG A 15 2.04 -14.89 -11.55
N GLN A 16 1.91 -13.57 -11.42
CA GLN A 16 2.83 -12.62 -12.05
C GLN A 16 3.95 -12.26 -11.08
N VAL A 17 5.16 -12.76 -11.32
CA VAL A 17 6.32 -12.61 -10.42
C VAL A 17 6.67 -11.14 -10.18
N TYR A 18 6.53 -10.27 -11.18
CA TYR A 18 6.81 -8.84 -11.01
C TYR A 18 5.89 -8.16 -9.97
N LEU A 19 4.64 -8.63 -9.80
CA LEU A 19 3.73 -8.08 -8.78
C LEU A 19 4.17 -8.49 -7.38
N ASP A 20 4.70 -9.70 -7.22
CA ASP A 20 5.30 -10.13 -5.95
C ASP A 20 6.55 -9.30 -5.62
N LYS A 21 7.41 -9.04 -6.62
CA LYS A 21 8.57 -8.16 -6.46
C LYS A 21 8.17 -6.74 -6.08
N LEU A 22 7.14 -6.20 -6.72
CA LEU A 22 6.57 -4.89 -6.37
C LEU A 22 6.03 -4.84 -4.94
N ARG A 23 5.37 -5.91 -4.47
CA ARG A 23 4.91 -6.01 -3.08
C ARG A 23 6.06 -6.01 -2.10
N VAL A 24 7.12 -6.78 -2.37
CA VAL A 24 8.32 -6.79 -1.54
C VAL A 24 8.95 -5.41 -1.50
N LEU A 25 9.09 -4.76 -2.66
CA LEU A 25 9.60 -3.39 -2.74
C LEU A 25 8.75 -2.43 -1.90
N ALA A 26 7.43 -2.39 -2.11
CA ALA A 26 6.53 -1.53 -1.34
C ALA A 26 6.60 -1.79 0.18
N THR A 27 6.79 -3.06 0.59
CA THR A 27 6.93 -3.45 2.00
C THR A 27 8.25 -2.96 2.61
N VAL A 28 9.35 -3.02 1.87
CA VAL A 28 10.63 -2.47 2.35
C VAL A 28 10.55 -0.95 2.40
N LEU A 29 9.98 -0.32 1.38
CA LEU A 29 9.85 1.13 1.28
C LEU A 29 8.96 1.73 2.38
N VAL A 30 7.86 1.07 2.78
CA VAL A 30 7.01 1.56 3.88
C VAL A 30 7.71 1.51 5.23
N ILE A 31 8.60 0.53 5.45
CA ILE A 31 9.43 0.53 6.66
C ILE A 31 10.48 1.63 6.55
N ALA A 32 11.13 1.75 5.39
CA ALA A 32 12.16 2.75 5.16
C ALA A 32 11.65 4.18 5.33
N VAL A 33 10.45 4.50 4.84
CA VAL A 33 9.85 5.85 4.96
C VAL A 33 9.63 6.24 6.42
N HIS A 34 9.16 5.32 7.26
CA HIS A 34 8.96 5.58 8.68
C HIS A 34 10.28 5.67 9.46
N THR A 35 11.30 4.89 9.07
CA THR A 35 12.64 5.02 9.64
C THR A 35 13.27 6.38 9.30
N VAL A 36 13.23 6.81 8.04
CA VAL A 36 13.84 8.10 7.64
C VAL A 36 13.03 9.30 8.13
N SER A 37 11.70 9.19 8.21
CA SER A 37 10.84 10.22 8.81
C SER A 37 11.11 10.36 10.31
N LEU A 38 11.32 9.24 11.03
CA LEU A 38 11.79 9.31 12.41
C LEU A 38 13.19 9.96 12.48
N GLY A 39 14.10 9.59 11.57
CA GLY A 39 15.44 10.17 11.47
C GLY A 39 15.43 11.69 11.27
N SER A 40 14.53 12.22 10.43
CA SER A 40 14.44 13.67 10.19
C SER A 40 14.03 14.45 11.42
N THR A 41 13.22 13.87 12.31
CA THR A 41 12.83 14.50 13.59
C THR A 41 13.94 14.53 14.64
N LEU A 42 15.00 13.73 14.48
CA LEU A 42 16.10 13.61 15.43
C LEU A 42 17.29 14.51 15.08
N VAL A 43 17.25 15.18 13.93
CA VAL A 43 18.35 16.04 13.43
C VAL A 43 17.88 17.49 13.30
N PRO A 44 18.80 18.47 13.40
CA PRO A 44 18.43 19.88 13.24
C PRO A 44 17.78 20.13 11.88
N GLU A 45 16.66 20.85 11.89
CA GLU A 45 15.96 21.26 10.67
C GLU A 45 16.91 22.01 9.72
N ARG A 46 16.76 21.78 8.41
CA ARG A 46 17.58 22.40 7.34
C ARG A 46 19.08 22.07 7.38
N SER A 47 19.52 21.14 8.22
CA SER A 47 20.87 20.57 8.10
C SER A 47 21.00 19.72 6.82
N ALA A 48 22.24 19.50 6.35
CA ALA A 48 22.48 18.63 5.18
C ALA A 48 21.93 17.21 5.40
N VAL A 49 22.00 16.72 6.63
CA VAL A 49 21.45 15.42 7.03
C VAL A 49 19.92 15.41 6.97
N TRP A 50 19.27 16.49 7.43
CA TRP A 50 17.81 16.65 7.36
C TRP A 50 17.32 16.62 5.91
N TYR A 51 17.98 17.34 4.99
CA TYR A 51 17.65 17.27 3.56
C TYR A 51 17.83 15.87 2.98
N GLY A 52 18.86 15.14 3.41
CA GLY A 52 19.06 13.74 3.03
C GLY A 52 17.90 12.84 3.47
N PHE A 53 17.40 13.03 4.70
CA PHE A 53 16.23 12.30 5.19
C PHE A 53 14.95 12.69 4.45
N GLU A 54 14.69 13.97 4.19
CA GLU A 54 13.47 14.40 3.48
C GLU A 54 13.43 13.96 2.01
N ILE A 55 14.58 14.00 1.32
CA ILE A 55 14.67 13.45 -0.05
C ILE A 55 14.42 11.94 -0.03
N SER A 56 15.02 11.23 0.94
CA SER A 56 14.79 9.78 1.10
C SER A 56 13.33 9.47 1.44
N ASN A 57 12.72 10.28 2.30
CA ASN A 57 11.31 10.20 2.69
C ASN A 57 10.41 10.27 1.45
N TYR A 58 10.64 11.26 0.58
CA TYR A 58 9.91 11.38 -0.70
C TYR A 58 10.09 10.15 -1.60
N LEU A 59 11.33 9.69 -1.79
CA LEU A 59 11.60 8.53 -2.64
C LEU A 59 10.93 7.25 -2.11
N PHE A 60 10.88 7.07 -0.78
CA PHE A 60 10.30 5.88 -0.17
C PHE A 60 8.77 5.93 -0.06
N LEU A 61 8.17 7.13 0.00
CA LEU A 61 6.71 7.27 0.16
C LEU A 61 5.89 6.74 -1.03
N CYS A 62 6.51 6.50 -2.19
CA CYS A 62 5.83 5.84 -3.31
C CYS A 62 5.23 4.47 -2.96
N CYS A 63 5.67 3.85 -1.84
CA CYS A 63 5.11 2.61 -1.32
C CYS A 63 3.58 2.59 -1.19
N ASN A 64 2.97 3.69 -0.76
CA ASN A 64 1.52 3.77 -0.54
C ASN A 64 0.76 3.62 -1.87
N LEU A 65 1.20 4.36 -2.89
CA LEU A 65 0.61 4.29 -4.23
C LEU A 65 0.93 2.95 -4.88
N LEU A 66 2.11 2.36 -4.64
CA LEU A 66 2.43 1.01 -5.11
C LEU A 66 1.45 -0.02 -4.54
N PHE A 67 1.13 -0.01 -3.23
CA PHE A 67 0.15 -0.93 -2.66
C PHE A 67 -1.24 -0.81 -3.32
N ILE A 68 -1.66 0.42 -3.63
CA ILE A 68 -2.93 0.69 -4.29
C ILE A 68 -2.90 0.22 -5.75
N MET A 69 -1.84 0.55 -6.50
CA MET A 69 -1.66 0.14 -7.90
C MET A 69 -1.57 -1.38 -8.04
N ILE A 70 -0.84 -2.06 -7.15
CA ILE A 70 -0.76 -3.53 -7.09
C ILE A 70 -2.15 -4.13 -6.83
N SER A 71 -2.93 -3.52 -5.94
CA SER A 71 -4.30 -3.96 -5.66
C SER A 71 -5.17 -3.85 -6.91
N GLY A 72 -5.10 -2.74 -7.65
CA GLY A 72 -5.81 -2.56 -8.92
C GLY A 72 -5.40 -3.57 -9.98
N ALA A 73 -4.08 -3.77 -10.13
CA ALA A 73 -3.48 -4.72 -11.05
C ALA A 73 -3.91 -6.18 -10.79
N LEU A 74 -4.20 -6.55 -9.54
CA LEU A 74 -4.57 -7.92 -9.18
C LEU A 74 -6.08 -8.18 -9.20
N LEU A 75 -6.89 -7.15 -8.92
CA LEU A 75 -8.32 -7.34 -8.68
C LEU A 75 -9.18 -7.01 -9.89
N LEU A 76 -8.79 -6.05 -10.72
CA LEU A 76 -9.55 -5.63 -11.89
C LEU A 76 -9.50 -6.61 -13.08
N PRO A 77 -8.41 -7.36 -13.35
CA PRO A 77 -8.38 -8.29 -14.49
C PRO A 77 -9.22 -9.57 -14.32
N VAL A 78 -9.67 -9.89 -13.11
CA VAL A 78 -10.37 -11.16 -12.83
C VAL A 78 -11.75 -11.16 -13.52
N LYS A 79 -12.00 -12.15 -14.39
CA LYS A 79 -13.26 -12.26 -15.15
C LYS A 79 -14.20 -13.30 -14.55
N GLY A 80 -15.51 -13.07 -14.67
CA GLY A 80 -16.56 -14.08 -14.38
C GLY A 80 -16.77 -14.47 -12.91
N GLU A 81 -16.13 -13.80 -11.95
CA GLU A 81 -16.33 -14.05 -10.51
C GLU A 81 -17.52 -13.21 -9.99
N PRO A 82 -18.57 -13.84 -9.43
CA PRO A 82 -19.69 -13.11 -8.83
C PRO A 82 -19.25 -12.22 -7.66
N ALA A 83 -19.88 -11.06 -7.48
CA ALA A 83 -19.55 -10.11 -6.42
C ALA A 83 -19.56 -10.74 -5.02
N GLY A 84 -20.56 -11.58 -4.71
CA GLY A 84 -20.63 -12.29 -3.43
C GLY A 84 -19.43 -13.23 -3.19
N GLN A 85 -18.95 -13.92 -4.23
CA GLN A 85 -17.76 -14.78 -4.11
C GLN A 85 -16.48 -13.95 -3.90
N PHE A 86 -16.39 -12.79 -4.55
CA PHE A 86 -15.29 -11.86 -4.36
C PHE A 86 -15.20 -11.38 -2.90
N TYR A 87 -16.32 -10.93 -2.31
CA TYR A 87 -16.35 -10.47 -0.93
C TYR A 87 -15.97 -11.59 0.04
N ARG A 88 -16.54 -12.78 -0.16
CA ARG A 88 -16.24 -13.95 0.68
C ARG A 88 -14.77 -14.37 0.63
N LYS A 89 -14.17 -14.46 -0.56
CA LYS A 89 -12.82 -15.03 -0.71
C LYS A 89 -11.70 -14.03 -0.51
N ARG A 90 -11.90 -12.77 -0.87
CA ARG A 90 -10.82 -11.77 -0.97
C ARG A 90 -10.99 -10.64 0.03
N PHE A 91 -12.21 -10.13 0.21
CA PHE A 91 -12.46 -9.05 1.16
C PHE A 91 -12.27 -9.51 2.61
N LEU A 92 -12.79 -10.69 2.98
CA LEU A 92 -12.58 -11.24 4.33
C LEU A 92 -11.11 -11.47 4.68
N LYS A 93 -10.28 -11.84 3.70
CA LYS A 93 -8.82 -12.00 3.90
C LYS A 93 -8.08 -10.70 4.18
N VAL A 94 -8.70 -9.55 3.93
CA VAL A 94 -8.15 -8.23 4.24
C VAL A 94 -8.80 -7.67 5.51
N LEU A 95 -10.12 -7.80 5.62
CA LEU A 95 -10.90 -7.29 6.76
C LEU A 95 -10.54 -8.02 8.06
N VAL A 96 -10.48 -9.36 8.05
CA VAL A 96 -10.23 -10.13 9.28
C VAL A 96 -8.87 -9.82 9.90
N PRO A 97 -7.74 -9.85 9.17
CA PRO A 97 -6.48 -9.42 9.75
C PRO A 97 -6.52 -7.96 10.20
N MET A 98 -7.11 -7.06 9.41
CA MET A 98 -7.20 -5.64 9.79
C MET A 98 -7.87 -5.45 11.16
N VAL A 99 -9.00 -6.12 11.40
CA VAL A 99 -9.71 -6.07 12.68
C VAL A 99 -8.87 -6.68 13.81
N ILE A 100 -8.25 -7.84 13.58
CA ILE A 100 -7.40 -8.50 14.59
C ILE A 100 -6.25 -7.59 14.99
N TYR A 101 -5.51 -7.05 14.02
CA TYR A 101 -4.40 -6.15 14.28
C TYR A 101 -4.86 -4.86 14.96
N TYR A 102 -5.99 -4.29 14.56
CA TYR A 102 -6.56 -3.11 15.21
C TYR A 102 -6.80 -3.34 16.70
N ILE A 103 -7.45 -4.46 17.04
CA ILE A 103 -7.72 -4.84 18.43
C ILE A 103 -6.40 -5.05 19.19
N LEU A 104 -5.40 -5.69 18.56
CA LEU A 104 -4.08 -5.87 19.17
C LEU A 104 -3.41 -4.53 19.49
N TYR A 105 -3.48 -3.53 18.61
CA TYR A 105 -2.92 -2.20 18.87
C TYR A 105 -3.62 -1.48 20.02
N VAL A 106 -4.97 -1.49 20.04
CA VAL A 106 -5.74 -0.87 21.12
C VAL A 106 -5.46 -1.57 22.44
N CYS A 107 -5.43 -2.90 22.47
CA CYS A 107 -5.13 -3.66 23.68
C CYS A 107 -3.69 -3.44 24.15
N ALA A 108 -2.72 -3.28 23.24
CA ALA A 108 -1.32 -3.06 23.60
C ALA A 108 -1.10 -1.72 24.29
N LYS A 109 -1.83 -0.66 23.92
CA LYS A 109 -1.68 0.68 24.51
C LYS A 109 -2.63 0.94 25.67
N GLU A 110 -3.88 0.54 25.55
CA GLU A 110 -4.94 0.87 26.51
C GLU A 110 -5.33 -0.32 27.40
N GLY A 111 -4.69 -1.47 27.21
CA GLY A 111 -4.87 -2.68 28.01
C GLY A 111 -6.05 -3.55 27.57
N PHE A 112 -6.15 -4.74 28.19
CA PHE A 112 -7.15 -5.75 27.85
C PHE A 112 -8.59 -5.41 28.28
N VAL A 113 -8.83 -4.23 28.86
CA VAL A 113 -10.17 -3.76 29.26
C VAL A 113 -11.11 -3.71 28.05
N TRP A 114 -10.59 -3.39 26.87
CA TRP A 114 -11.33 -3.32 25.61
C TRP A 114 -11.86 -4.66 25.09
N LEU A 115 -11.38 -5.79 25.60
CA LEU A 115 -11.90 -7.11 25.25
C LEU A 115 -13.20 -7.45 26.00
N ARG A 116 -13.55 -6.67 27.04
CA ARG A 116 -14.76 -6.91 27.83
C ARG A 116 -16.01 -6.65 26.98
N PRO A 117 -17.08 -7.46 27.11
CA PRO A 117 -18.32 -7.31 26.35
C PRO A 117 -18.91 -5.89 26.37
N ASP A 118 -18.78 -5.19 27.50
CA ASP A 118 -19.28 -3.82 27.69
C ASP A 118 -18.67 -2.81 26.70
N HIS A 119 -17.48 -3.09 26.16
CA HIS A 119 -16.74 -2.19 25.26
C HIS A 119 -16.82 -2.61 23.79
N TRP A 120 -17.55 -3.67 23.44
CA TRP A 120 -17.60 -4.13 22.05
C TRP A 120 -18.28 -3.12 21.13
N GLY A 121 -19.35 -2.47 21.59
CA GLY A 121 -20.04 -1.42 20.82
C GLY A 121 -19.16 -0.20 20.57
N THR A 122 -18.40 0.23 21.58
CA THR A 122 -17.46 1.37 21.45
C THR A 122 -16.25 1.01 20.59
N MET A 123 -15.72 -0.21 20.71
CA MET A 123 -14.68 -0.74 19.81
C MET A 123 -15.14 -0.76 18.35
N LEU A 124 -16.35 -1.26 18.08
CA LEU A 124 -16.91 -1.28 16.74
C LEU A 124 -17.06 0.15 16.18
N LYS A 125 -17.58 1.08 16.98
CA LYS A 125 -17.69 2.49 16.60
C LYS A 125 -16.32 3.07 16.28
N ARG A 126 -15.30 2.77 17.09
CA ARG A 126 -13.92 3.23 16.88
C ARG A 126 -13.34 2.70 15.56
N ILE A 127 -13.51 1.41 15.28
CA ILE A 127 -13.09 0.77 14.04
C ILE A 127 -13.79 1.40 12.82
N LEU A 128 -15.07 1.75 12.93
CA LEU A 128 -15.82 2.38 11.83
C LEU A 128 -15.46 3.85 11.61
N LEU A 129 -15.08 4.57 12.67
CA LEU A 129 -14.71 5.99 12.58
C LEU A 129 -13.35 6.22 11.90
N GLY A 130 -12.46 5.23 11.92
CA GLY A 130 -11.24 5.24 11.11
C GLY A 130 -10.01 4.66 11.79
N ALA A 131 -8.85 5.06 11.28
CA ALA A 131 -7.56 4.60 11.77
C ALA A 131 -7.37 4.94 13.26
N PRO A 132 -6.79 4.01 14.05
CA PRO A 132 -6.51 4.26 15.46
C PRO A 132 -5.39 5.31 15.56
N GLU A 133 -5.48 6.19 16.56
CA GLU A 133 -4.44 7.22 16.82
C GLU A 133 -3.06 6.57 17.08
N GLU A 134 -3.08 5.34 17.58
CA GLU A 134 -1.94 4.49 17.90
C GLU A 134 -1.12 4.06 16.68
N ALA A 135 -1.80 3.95 15.55
CA ALA A 135 -1.29 3.33 14.35
C ALA A 135 -1.86 4.07 13.13
N PRO A 136 -1.37 5.29 12.86
CA PRO A 136 -1.92 6.16 11.83
C PRO A 136 -1.83 5.53 10.44
N HIS A 137 -0.85 4.66 10.20
CA HIS A 137 -0.64 3.94 8.93
C HIS A 137 -1.84 3.08 8.48
N PHE A 138 -2.78 2.77 9.38
CA PHE A 138 -4.00 2.05 9.04
C PHE A 138 -4.87 2.79 8.02
N TRP A 139 -4.73 4.12 7.88
CA TRP A 139 -5.47 4.91 6.89
C TRP A 139 -5.40 4.29 5.48
N LEU A 140 -4.23 3.77 5.10
CA LEU A 140 -4.03 3.11 3.81
C LEU A 140 -4.85 1.82 3.69
N ILE A 141 -4.98 1.06 4.78
CA ILE A 141 -5.76 -0.18 4.83
C ILE A 141 -7.25 0.14 4.67
N TYR A 142 -7.74 1.20 5.30
CA TYR A 142 -9.12 1.67 5.10
C TYR A 142 -9.36 2.05 3.64
N VAL A 143 -8.44 2.77 3.01
CA VAL A 143 -8.52 3.08 1.57
C VAL A 143 -8.58 1.79 0.75
N ILE A 144 -7.73 0.80 1.02
CA ILE A 144 -7.74 -0.49 0.34
C ILE A 144 -9.09 -1.20 0.54
N ILE A 145 -9.65 -1.21 1.76
CA ILE A 145 -10.95 -1.83 2.06
C ILE A 145 -12.06 -1.16 1.23
N TRP A 146 -12.12 0.17 1.18
CA TRP A 146 -13.09 0.88 0.36
C TRP A 146 -12.92 0.59 -1.14
N LEU A 147 -11.69 0.50 -1.63
CA LEU A 147 -11.41 0.09 -3.01
C LEU A 147 -11.83 -1.36 -3.28
N TYR A 148 -11.73 -2.26 -2.31
CA TYR A 148 -12.24 -3.62 -2.42
C TYR A 148 -13.78 -3.63 -2.47
N VAL A 149 -14.45 -2.79 -1.68
CA VAL A 149 -15.91 -2.61 -1.76
C VAL A 149 -16.32 -2.19 -3.16
N LEU A 150 -15.60 -1.23 -3.75
CA LEU A 150 -15.87 -0.71 -5.10
C LEU A 150 -15.35 -1.61 -6.24
N THR A 151 -14.56 -2.64 -5.93
CA THR A 151 -13.88 -3.47 -6.94
C THR A 151 -14.85 -4.13 -7.92
N PRO A 152 -15.97 -4.76 -7.50
CA PRO A 152 -16.89 -5.37 -8.46
C PRO A 152 -17.46 -4.38 -9.47
N PHE A 153 -17.73 -3.14 -9.03
CA PHE A 153 -18.17 -2.06 -9.91
C PHE A 153 -17.07 -1.65 -10.90
N PHE A 154 -15.86 -1.33 -10.41
CA PHE A 154 -14.75 -0.96 -11.30
C PHE A 154 -14.37 -2.08 -12.26
N ARG A 155 -14.43 -3.33 -11.81
CA ARG A 155 -14.22 -4.53 -12.63
C ARG A 155 -15.22 -4.58 -13.77
N TYR A 156 -16.50 -4.36 -13.49
CA TYR A 156 -17.54 -4.29 -14.52
C TYR A 156 -17.23 -3.20 -15.54
N VAL A 157 -16.97 -1.97 -15.10
CA VAL A 157 -16.69 -0.83 -16.01
C VAL A 157 -15.47 -1.10 -16.89
N VAL A 158 -14.35 -1.46 -16.30
CA VAL A 158 -13.06 -1.61 -17.00
C VAL A 158 -13.05 -2.79 -17.99
N GLN A 159 -13.92 -3.78 -17.79
CA GLN A 159 -14.05 -4.93 -18.70
C GLN A 159 -14.93 -4.63 -19.93
N HIS A 160 -15.81 -3.64 -19.86
CA HIS A 160 -16.74 -3.30 -20.93
C HIS A 160 -16.30 -2.08 -21.76
N ILE A 161 -15.28 -1.34 -21.33
CA ILE A 161 -14.74 -0.21 -22.09
C ILE A 161 -13.57 -0.62 -23.00
N PRO A 162 -13.45 -0.04 -24.21
CA PRO A 162 -12.29 -0.27 -25.07
C PRO A 162 -11.03 0.42 -24.52
N ASP A 163 -9.86 -0.06 -24.95
CA ASP A 163 -8.54 0.42 -24.53
C ASP A 163 -8.30 1.92 -24.77
N SER A 164 -8.92 2.47 -25.82
CA SER A 164 -8.90 3.90 -26.14
C SER A 164 -9.63 4.72 -25.06
N VAL A 165 -10.82 4.29 -24.64
CA VAL A 165 -11.61 4.93 -23.59
C VAL A 165 -10.92 4.80 -22.24
N LEU A 166 -10.30 3.66 -21.94
CA LEU A 166 -9.48 3.50 -20.73
C LEU A 166 -8.29 4.46 -20.72
N SER A 167 -7.61 4.65 -21.86
CA SER A 167 -6.52 5.63 -21.98
C SER A 167 -7.02 7.07 -21.75
N GLY A 168 -8.20 7.40 -22.29
CA GLY A 168 -8.85 8.69 -22.06
C GLY A 168 -9.22 8.91 -20.59
N LEU A 169 -9.80 7.90 -19.94
CA LEU A 169 -10.11 7.92 -18.50
C LEU A 169 -8.85 8.16 -17.66
N VAL A 170 -7.74 7.49 -17.99
CA VAL A 170 -6.45 7.69 -17.31
C VAL A 170 -5.92 9.11 -17.50
N ALA A 171 -6.01 9.68 -18.71
CA ALA A 171 -5.62 11.06 -18.94
C ALA A 171 -6.46 12.04 -18.10
N VAL A 172 -7.78 11.80 -18.05
CA VAL A 172 -8.72 12.58 -17.23
C VAL A 172 -8.37 12.48 -15.76
N ILE A 173 -8.11 11.29 -15.22
CA ILE A 173 -7.68 11.07 -13.82
C ILE A 173 -6.41 11.87 -13.51
N LEU A 174 -5.41 11.84 -14.39
CA LEU A 174 -4.14 12.55 -14.19
C LEU A 174 -4.35 14.08 -14.23
N ILE A 175 -5.15 14.59 -15.17
CA ILE A 175 -5.50 16.01 -15.23
C ILE A 175 -6.22 16.43 -13.95
N PHE A 176 -7.18 15.64 -13.49
CA PHE A 176 -7.91 15.90 -12.26
C PHE A 176 -7.01 15.87 -11.02
N GLN A 177 -6.03 14.98 -10.92
CA GLN A 177 -5.05 14.98 -9.83
C GLN A 177 -4.13 16.21 -9.85
N ILE A 178 -3.71 16.64 -11.04
CA ILE A 178 -2.95 17.89 -11.22
C ILE A 178 -3.82 19.05 -10.74
N LEU A 179 -5.03 19.19 -11.28
CA LEU A 179 -5.95 20.25 -10.92
C LEU A 179 -6.27 20.25 -9.44
N GLY A 180 -6.57 19.09 -8.83
CA GLY A 180 -6.87 19.00 -7.39
C GLY A 180 -5.73 19.46 -6.52
N THR A 181 -4.49 19.07 -6.86
CA THR A 181 -3.31 19.46 -6.08
C THR A 181 -3.06 20.97 -6.12
N TYR A 182 -3.29 21.63 -7.27
CA TYR A 182 -3.07 23.07 -7.41
C TYR A 182 -4.32 23.93 -7.10
N TRP A 183 -5.52 23.34 -7.17
CA TRP A 183 -6.79 24.02 -6.88
C TRP A 183 -7.06 24.09 -5.39
N ASP A 184 -6.89 22.98 -4.66
CA ASP A 184 -7.07 22.95 -3.20
C ASP A 184 -6.03 23.81 -2.46
N THR A 185 -4.93 24.16 -3.13
CA THR A 185 -3.93 25.10 -2.60
C THR A 185 -4.32 26.55 -2.79
N LEU A 186 -5.16 26.87 -3.78
CA LEU A 186 -5.64 28.23 -4.05
C LEU A 186 -6.97 28.52 -3.36
N TYR A 187 -7.85 27.52 -3.25
CA TYR A 187 -9.18 27.65 -2.64
C TYR A 187 -9.36 26.57 -1.57
N TYR A 188 -9.26 26.98 -0.31
CA TYR A 188 -9.48 26.10 0.85
C TYR A 188 -10.86 25.42 0.77
N ASN A 189 -10.90 24.09 0.91
CA ASN A 189 -12.11 23.27 1.03
C ASN A 189 -13.13 23.41 -0.12
N SER A 190 -12.84 22.74 -1.23
CA SER A 190 -13.84 22.50 -2.27
C SER A 190 -14.45 21.09 -2.12
N ILE A 191 -15.75 20.92 -2.43
CA ILE A 191 -16.40 19.60 -2.58
C ILE A 191 -15.64 18.72 -3.59
N VAL A 192 -14.93 19.38 -4.50
CA VAL A 192 -14.08 18.81 -5.52
C VAL A 192 -12.86 18.08 -4.90
N SER A 193 -12.33 18.53 -3.75
CA SER A 193 -11.23 17.87 -3.03
C SER A 193 -11.52 16.42 -2.63
N GLY A 194 -12.76 16.09 -2.25
CA GLY A 194 -13.15 14.73 -1.86
C GLY A 194 -13.17 13.74 -3.03
N ILE A 195 -13.52 14.22 -4.22
CA ILE A 195 -13.53 13.43 -5.45
C ILE A 195 -12.11 13.30 -6.01
N LEU A 196 -11.32 14.38 -5.99
CA LEU A 196 -9.95 14.40 -6.52
C LEU A 196 -8.92 13.77 -5.59
N GLY A 197 -9.18 13.78 -4.28
CA GLY A 197 -8.41 13.05 -3.27
C GLY A 197 -8.66 11.55 -3.26
N SER A 198 -9.55 11.04 -4.12
CA SER A 198 -9.86 9.62 -4.18
C SER A 198 -8.71 8.80 -4.78
N PHE A 199 -8.28 7.77 -4.05
CA PHE A 199 -7.30 6.80 -4.51
C PHE A 199 -7.84 5.83 -5.59
N ALA A 200 -9.12 5.94 -5.96
CA ALA A 200 -9.71 5.15 -7.04
C ALA A 200 -8.99 5.37 -8.37
N GLY A 201 -8.54 6.60 -8.65
CA GLY A 201 -7.74 6.90 -9.84
C GLY A 201 -6.44 6.10 -9.86
N VAL A 202 -5.69 6.11 -8.75
CA VAL A 202 -4.44 5.34 -8.59
C VAL A 202 -4.68 3.83 -8.71
N PHE A 203 -5.81 3.34 -8.21
CA PHE A 203 -6.20 1.94 -8.34
C PHE A 203 -6.42 1.54 -9.81
N ILE A 204 -7.13 2.37 -10.59
CA ILE A 204 -7.33 2.14 -12.03
C ILE A 204 -6.01 2.28 -12.80
N LEU A 205 -5.15 3.24 -12.43
CA LEU A 205 -3.80 3.40 -13.00
C LEU A 205 -2.98 2.12 -12.87
N GLY A 206 -3.03 1.46 -11.71
CA GLY A 206 -2.36 0.17 -11.50
C GLY A 206 -2.78 -0.89 -12.52
N TYR A 207 -4.08 -1.01 -12.79
CA TYR A 207 -4.60 -1.89 -13.84
C TYR A 207 -4.14 -1.45 -15.24
N TYR A 208 -4.21 -0.17 -15.57
CA TYR A 208 -3.77 0.37 -16.85
C TYR A 208 -2.29 0.03 -17.14
N LEU A 209 -1.41 0.15 -16.14
CA LEU A 209 0.02 -0.17 -16.25
C LEU A 209 0.30 -1.67 -16.48
N THR A 210 -0.64 -2.56 -16.17
CA THR A 210 -0.49 -3.99 -16.51
C THR A 210 -0.58 -4.24 -18.01
N ARG A 211 -1.26 -3.38 -18.78
CA ARG A 211 -1.37 -3.48 -20.24
C ARG A 211 -0.07 -3.07 -20.94
N GLU A 212 0.08 -3.48 -22.19
CA GLU A 212 1.23 -3.09 -23.02
C GLU A 212 1.23 -1.59 -23.30
N GLN A 213 2.31 -0.91 -22.94
CA GLN A 213 2.43 0.55 -23.07
C GLN A 213 3.14 0.99 -24.36
N GLY A 214 3.78 0.06 -25.08
CA GLY A 214 4.55 0.36 -26.29
C GLY A 214 5.58 1.47 -26.07
N ARG A 215 5.52 2.54 -26.89
CA ARG A 215 6.41 3.72 -26.77
C ARG A 215 6.03 4.68 -25.62
N ARG A 216 4.81 4.59 -25.06
CA ARG A 216 4.35 5.49 -23.97
C ARG A 216 5.14 5.31 -22.67
N LYS A 217 5.82 4.17 -22.49
CA LYS A 217 6.71 3.94 -21.33
C LYS A 217 7.80 5.00 -21.17
N TYR A 218 8.34 5.52 -22.27
CA TYR A 218 9.39 6.55 -22.22
C TYR A 218 8.85 7.89 -21.71
N PHE A 219 7.60 8.21 -22.02
CA PHE A 219 6.93 9.37 -21.45
C PHE A 219 6.79 9.23 -19.93
N PHE A 220 6.34 8.08 -19.43
CA PHE A 220 6.23 7.86 -17.98
C PHE A 220 7.59 7.89 -17.27
N TYR A 221 8.66 7.36 -17.89
CA TYR A 221 10.01 7.49 -17.33
C TYR A 221 10.50 8.94 -17.30
N GLY A 222 10.30 9.70 -18.39
CA GLY A 222 10.64 11.12 -18.44
C GLY A 222 9.86 11.94 -17.40
N ALA A 223 8.55 11.71 -17.31
CA ALA A 223 7.68 12.35 -16.32
C ALA A 223 8.07 11.98 -14.88
N GLY A 224 8.44 10.72 -14.62
CA GLY A 224 8.90 10.26 -13.31
C GLY A 224 10.21 10.91 -12.89
N ILE A 225 11.21 11.00 -13.79
CA ILE A 225 12.49 11.66 -13.51
C ILE A 225 12.26 13.16 -13.25
N LEU A 226 11.49 13.82 -14.12
CA LEU A 226 11.12 15.23 -13.94
C LEU A 226 10.42 15.45 -12.59
N SER A 227 9.54 14.54 -12.20
CA SER A 227 8.82 14.63 -10.92
C SER A 227 9.76 14.57 -9.72
N VAL A 228 10.80 13.71 -9.76
CA VAL A 228 11.82 13.65 -8.71
C VAL A 228 12.66 14.94 -8.68
N CYS A 229 13.07 15.46 -9.83
CA CYS A 229 13.83 16.71 -9.89
C CYS A 229 13.05 17.91 -9.33
N LEU A 230 11.77 18.03 -9.69
CA LEU A 230 10.87 19.05 -9.16
C LEU A 230 10.64 18.87 -7.66
N ALA A 231 10.50 17.62 -7.21
CA ALA A 231 10.35 17.31 -5.79
C ALA A 231 11.55 17.75 -4.95
N VAL A 232 12.75 17.39 -5.40
CA VAL A 232 14.00 17.82 -4.75
C VAL A 232 14.09 19.35 -4.71
N ARG A 233 13.79 20.04 -5.81
CA ARG A 233 13.75 21.51 -5.85
C ARG A 233 12.77 22.11 -4.83
N HIS A 234 11.58 21.54 -4.69
CA HIS A 234 10.57 22.00 -3.72
C HIS A 234 10.99 21.76 -2.26
N ILE A 235 11.67 20.64 -1.97
CA ILE A 235 12.23 20.36 -0.65
C ILE A 235 13.27 21.44 -0.28
N PHE A 236 14.15 21.81 -1.21
CA PHE A 236 15.15 22.86 -0.99
C PHE A 236 14.57 24.27 -0.90
N SER A 237 13.38 24.53 -1.47
CA SER A 237 12.79 25.87 -1.48
C SER A 237 12.06 26.24 -0.17
N GLY A 238 11.93 25.32 0.79
CA GLY A 238 11.38 25.59 2.13
C GLY A 238 9.89 26.00 2.18
N ALA A 239 9.17 25.91 1.06
CA ALA A 239 7.72 26.14 1.00
C ALA A 239 6.97 24.99 1.71
N GLN A 240 5.69 25.16 2.06
CA GLN A 240 4.84 24.09 2.59
C GLN A 240 4.70 22.93 1.58
N TYR A 241 5.71 22.06 1.51
CA TYR A 241 5.94 21.12 0.42
C TYR A 241 5.11 19.83 0.55
N HIS A 242 4.63 19.54 1.76
CA HIS A 242 3.94 18.29 2.09
C HIS A 242 2.69 18.05 1.22
N ARG A 243 1.92 19.11 0.91
CA ARG A 243 0.71 19.01 0.07
C ARG A 243 1.02 18.80 -1.41
N TYR A 244 2.18 19.25 -1.89
CA TYR A 244 2.60 19.16 -3.29
C TYR A 244 3.34 17.87 -3.62
N LEU A 245 3.83 17.15 -2.61
CA LEU A 245 4.76 16.05 -2.77
C LEU A 245 4.20 14.70 -2.37
N PHE A 246 3.15 14.65 -1.53
CA PHE A 246 2.73 13.41 -0.91
C PHE A 246 1.38 12.89 -1.43
N ASN A 247 1.21 11.57 -1.36
CA ASN A 247 -0.01 10.84 -1.74
C ASN A 247 -0.42 11.08 -3.21
N ASN A 248 -1.62 11.61 -3.45
CA ASN A 248 -2.20 11.78 -4.79
C ASN A 248 -1.61 12.96 -5.58
N ALA A 249 -0.59 13.62 -5.05
CA ALA A 249 0.15 14.64 -5.77
C ALA A 249 0.68 14.09 -7.11
N PRO A 250 0.55 14.85 -8.21
CA PRO A 250 0.92 14.37 -9.54
C PRO A 250 2.39 13.94 -9.61
N LEU A 251 3.28 14.63 -8.89
CA LEU A 251 4.70 14.29 -8.83
C LEU A 251 4.92 12.87 -8.27
N MET A 252 4.23 12.52 -7.19
CA MET A 252 4.30 11.18 -6.58
C MET A 252 3.66 10.12 -7.48
N VAL A 253 2.54 10.44 -8.14
CA VAL A 253 1.85 9.52 -9.06
C VAL A 253 2.74 9.18 -10.25
N PHE A 254 3.28 10.17 -10.96
CA PHE A 254 4.18 9.94 -12.09
C PHE A 254 5.45 9.20 -11.69
N TYR A 255 6.05 9.56 -10.55
CA TYR A 255 7.19 8.82 -10.00
C TYR A 255 6.84 7.36 -9.72
N THR A 256 5.69 7.09 -9.08
CA THR A 256 5.25 5.74 -8.78
C THR A 256 4.95 4.93 -10.04
N MET A 257 4.34 5.54 -11.06
CA MET A 257 4.10 4.90 -12.36
C MET A 257 5.43 4.50 -13.02
N ALA A 258 6.45 5.34 -12.96
CA ALA A 258 7.79 5.04 -13.47
C ALA A 258 8.42 3.86 -12.72
N VAL A 259 8.37 3.85 -11.39
CA VAL A 259 8.88 2.73 -10.56
C VAL A 259 8.14 1.42 -10.89
N PHE A 260 6.81 1.48 -11.02
CA PHE A 260 6.00 0.32 -11.37
C PHE A 260 6.40 -0.27 -12.73
N LEU A 261 6.53 0.58 -13.75
CA LEU A 261 6.94 0.15 -15.09
C LEU A 261 8.36 -0.38 -15.13
N PHE A 262 9.27 0.23 -14.36
CA PHE A 262 10.66 -0.20 -14.27
C PHE A 262 10.76 -1.63 -13.70
N VAL A 263 10.10 -1.89 -12.58
CA VAL A 263 10.08 -3.24 -11.97
C VAL A 263 9.37 -4.24 -12.89
N LYS A 264 8.26 -3.84 -13.53
CA LYS A 264 7.59 -4.68 -14.54
C LYS A 264 8.56 -5.05 -15.66
N GLN A 265 9.26 -4.07 -16.24
CA GLN A 265 10.17 -4.30 -17.37
C GLN A 265 11.31 -5.26 -17.02
N ILE A 266 11.88 -5.16 -15.82
CA ILE A 266 12.97 -6.04 -15.36
C ILE A 266 12.45 -7.47 -15.13
N TYR A 267 11.28 -7.61 -14.49
CA TYR A 267 10.81 -8.90 -13.99
C TYR A 267 9.67 -9.52 -14.82
N VAL A 268 9.28 -8.94 -15.96
CA VAL A 268 8.19 -9.48 -16.81
C VAL A 268 8.53 -10.87 -17.36
N LYS A 269 9.81 -11.14 -17.63
CA LYS A 269 10.31 -12.45 -18.11
C LYS A 269 10.80 -13.36 -16.98
N ALA A 270 10.71 -12.93 -15.72
CA ALA A 270 11.18 -13.72 -14.60
C ALA A 270 10.18 -14.82 -14.29
N GLU A 271 10.61 -16.08 -14.44
CA GLU A 271 9.80 -17.26 -14.10
C GLU A 271 10.12 -17.82 -12.71
N THR A 272 11.34 -17.59 -12.23
CA THR A 272 11.81 -18.06 -10.94
C THR A 272 11.76 -16.96 -9.90
N GLU A 273 11.30 -17.33 -8.69
CA GLU A 273 11.22 -16.44 -7.55
C GLU A 273 12.08 -16.99 -6.42
N HIS A 274 12.97 -16.15 -5.88
CA HIS A 274 13.74 -16.50 -4.70
C HIS A 274 12.83 -16.72 -3.49
N PHE A 275 13.22 -17.65 -2.61
CA PHE A 275 12.48 -18.00 -1.40
C PHE A 275 12.09 -16.77 -0.56
N PHE A 276 13.04 -15.85 -0.32
CA PHE A 276 12.79 -14.64 0.47
C PHE A 276 11.76 -13.71 -0.17
N THR A 277 11.76 -13.56 -1.50
CA THR A 277 10.75 -12.73 -2.19
C THR A 277 9.36 -13.34 -2.00
N LYS A 278 9.25 -14.66 -2.19
CA LYS A 278 7.98 -15.37 -2.01
C LYS A 278 7.47 -15.23 -0.57
N LEU A 279 8.39 -15.32 0.39
CA LEU A 279 8.08 -15.22 1.81
C LEU A 279 7.58 -13.81 2.18
N ILE A 280 8.34 -12.77 1.82
CA ILE A 280 7.95 -11.38 2.11
C ILE A 280 6.67 -10.99 1.37
N SER A 281 6.52 -11.36 0.09
CA SER A 281 5.29 -11.08 -0.67
C SER A 281 4.06 -11.75 -0.05
N ARG A 282 4.21 -12.97 0.47
CA ARG A 282 3.10 -13.70 1.12
C ARG A 282 2.63 -12.99 2.38
N TYR A 283 3.55 -12.50 3.20
CA TYR A 283 3.23 -11.85 4.48
C TYR A 283 3.24 -10.32 4.40
N SER A 284 3.32 -9.73 3.20
CA SER A 284 3.46 -8.28 3.02
C SER A 284 2.34 -7.49 3.69
N PHE A 285 1.11 -8.01 3.64
CA PHE A 285 -0.04 -7.38 4.30
C PHE A 285 0.07 -7.43 5.83
N GLY A 286 0.50 -8.56 6.40
CA GLY A 286 0.74 -8.68 7.84
C GLY A 286 1.90 -7.80 8.31
N ILE A 287 2.98 -7.72 7.53
CA ILE A 287 4.10 -6.81 7.78
C ILE A 287 3.60 -5.37 7.78
N LEU A 288 2.82 -4.97 6.76
CA LEU A 288 2.22 -3.64 6.69
C LEU A 288 1.35 -3.31 7.90
N LEU A 289 0.70 -4.29 8.54
CA LEU A 289 -0.09 -4.03 9.75
C LEU A 289 0.78 -3.90 11.00
N ILE A 290 1.76 -4.79 11.18
CA ILE A 290 2.54 -4.86 12.43
C ILE A 290 3.77 -3.93 12.48
N HIS A 291 4.26 -3.46 11.32
CA HIS A 291 5.57 -2.80 11.25
C HIS A 291 5.69 -1.57 12.13
N TRP A 292 4.62 -0.78 12.29
CA TRP A 292 4.66 0.42 13.13
C TRP A 292 4.92 0.09 14.60
N GLY A 293 4.20 -0.91 15.14
CA GLY A 293 4.43 -1.42 16.49
C GLY A 293 5.84 -1.99 16.64
N VAL A 294 6.29 -2.79 15.67
CA VAL A 294 7.65 -3.35 15.69
C VAL A 294 8.71 -2.24 15.65
N LEU A 295 8.53 -1.23 14.80
CA LEU A 295 9.49 -0.14 14.63
C LEU A 295 9.58 0.72 15.91
N HIS A 296 8.46 1.19 16.43
CA HIS A 296 8.43 2.13 17.56
C HIS A 296 8.56 1.45 18.93
N TYR A 297 7.97 0.28 19.13
CA TYR A 297 8.02 -0.42 20.41
C TYR A 297 9.23 -1.37 20.47
N LEU A 298 9.32 -2.33 19.54
CA LEU A 298 10.36 -3.35 19.64
C LEU A 298 11.76 -2.81 19.28
N VAL A 299 11.92 -2.18 18.11
CA VAL A 299 13.24 -1.75 17.63
C VAL A 299 13.72 -0.49 18.35
N LYS A 300 12.86 0.53 18.45
CA LYS A 300 13.23 1.80 19.10
C LYS A 300 13.24 1.72 20.63
N GLN A 301 12.18 1.21 21.28
CA GLN A 301 12.10 1.25 22.75
C GLN A 301 12.80 0.09 23.44
N ILE A 302 12.73 -1.13 22.91
CA ILE A 302 13.34 -2.32 23.55
C ILE A 302 14.79 -2.50 23.10
N PHE A 303 15.07 -2.48 21.80
CA PHE A 303 16.44 -2.64 21.29
C PHE A 303 17.26 -1.34 21.31
N HIS A 304 16.64 -0.20 21.64
CA HIS A 304 17.28 1.12 21.69
C HIS A 304 18.02 1.51 20.41
N VAL A 305 17.55 1.05 19.24
CA VAL A 305 18.15 1.38 17.93
C VAL A 305 17.50 2.65 17.37
N SER A 306 18.33 3.62 17.02
CA SER A 306 17.97 4.88 16.38
C SER A 306 18.47 4.94 14.93
N PRO A 307 17.77 5.66 14.02
CA PRO A 307 18.24 5.93 12.67
C PRO A 307 19.61 6.63 12.60
N THR A 308 20.02 7.28 13.68
CA THR A 308 21.28 8.05 13.78
C THR A 308 22.47 7.24 14.31
N ASP A 309 22.24 6.03 14.80
CA ASP A 309 23.29 5.21 15.41
C ASP A 309 24.25 4.71 14.32
N PHE A 310 25.56 4.76 14.55
CA PHE A 310 26.57 4.38 13.54
C PHE A 310 26.50 5.19 12.24
N GLY A 311 26.10 6.45 12.35
CA GLY A 311 25.88 7.33 11.21
C GLY A 311 24.51 7.12 10.56
N VAL A 312 24.05 8.14 9.85
CA VAL A 312 22.69 8.23 9.28
C VAL A 312 22.30 7.02 8.44
N ILE A 313 23.24 6.51 7.63
CA ILE A 313 22.99 5.38 6.74
C ILE A 313 23.00 4.06 7.51
N GLY A 314 23.95 3.89 8.44
CA GLY A 314 24.12 2.66 9.21
C GLY A 314 22.92 2.39 10.12
N GLY A 315 22.54 3.38 10.93
CA GLY A 315 21.42 3.27 11.87
C GLY A 315 20.09 3.08 11.16
N SER A 316 19.86 3.84 10.09
CA SER A 316 18.65 3.68 9.26
C SER A 316 18.57 2.28 8.64
N LEU A 317 19.66 1.77 8.08
CA LEU A 317 19.67 0.44 7.46
C LEU A 317 19.44 -0.66 8.51
N LEU A 318 20.12 -0.58 9.66
CA LEU A 318 19.96 -1.52 10.76
C LEU A 318 18.49 -1.54 11.24
N MET A 319 17.91 -0.37 11.45
CA MET A 319 16.52 -0.23 11.88
C MET A 319 15.53 -0.80 10.86
N ILE A 320 15.76 -0.59 9.55
CA ILE A 320 14.94 -1.17 8.48
C ILE A 320 15.03 -2.70 8.49
N VAL A 321 16.24 -3.25 8.57
CA VAL A 321 16.47 -4.71 8.55
C VAL A 321 15.84 -5.38 9.76
N LEU A 322 16.07 -4.84 10.96
CA LEU A 322 15.47 -5.36 12.20
C LEU A 322 13.94 -5.28 12.16
N THR A 323 13.40 -4.13 11.74
CA THR A 323 11.95 -3.96 11.64
C THR A 323 11.35 -4.94 10.64
N LEU A 324 11.96 -5.13 9.47
CA LEU A 324 11.49 -6.07 8.46
C LEU A 324 11.53 -7.52 8.99
N PHE A 325 12.62 -7.91 9.64
CA PHE A 325 12.80 -9.25 10.19
C PHE A 325 11.76 -9.56 11.27
N PHE A 326 11.65 -8.72 12.30
CA PHE A 326 10.69 -8.94 13.38
C PHE A 326 9.24 -8.81 12.92
N SER A 327 8.96 -7.91 11.96
CA SER A 327 7.62 -7.80 11.37
C SER A 327 7.25 -9.03 10.56
N LEU A 328 8.21 -9.62 9.83
CA LEU A 328 7.99 -10.85 9.08
C LEU A 328 7.71 -12.03 10.02
N VAL A 329 8.49 -12.17 11.10
CA VAL A 329 8.28 -13.21 12.11
C VAL A 329 6.93 -13.01 12.81
N GLY A 330 6.62 -11.79 13.25
CA GLY A 330 5.35 -11.46 13.89
C GLY A 330 4.14 -11.70 12.97
N ALA A 331 4.25 -11.31 11.69
CA ALA A 331 3.21 -11.59 10.70
C ALA A 331 3.02 -13.09 10.46
N MET A 332 4.10 -13.87 10.42
CA MET A 332 4.03 -15.33 10.29
C MET A 332 3.35 -15.99 11.48
N VAL A 333 3.68 -15.56 12.70
CA VAL A 333 3.09 -16.10 13.93
C VAL A 333 1.60 -15.78 13.95
N LEU A 334 1.22 -14.51 13.80
CA LEU A 334 -0.18 -14.09 13.84
C LEU A 334 -1.04 -14.68 12.72
N ASP A 335 -0.46 -14.86 11.52
CA ASP A 335 -1.14 -15.53 10.41
C ASP A 335 -1.49 -16.98 10.78
N ARG A 336 -0.53 -17.72 11.35
CA ARG A 336 -0.72 -19.14 11.70
C ARG A 336 -1.54 -19.37 12.96
N THR A 337 -1.52 -18.46 13.93
CA THR A 337 -2.17 -18.65 15.24
C THR A 337 -3.58 -18.08 15.32
N LEU A 338 -3.81 -16.88 14.79
CA LEU A 338 -5.10 -16.19 14.93
C LEU A 338 -5.83 -16.13 13.59
N ILE A 339 -5.20 -15.54 12.57
CA ILE A 339 -5.88 -15.19 11.32
C ILE A 339 -6.36 -16.45 10.59
N HIS A 340 -5.49 -17.46 10.46
CA HIS A 340 -5.85 -18.70 9.77
C HIS A 340 -7.02 -19.42 10.46
N TRP A 341 -7.03 -19.43 11.80
CA TRP A 341 -8.09 -20.03 12.59
C TRP A 341 -9.40 -19.27 12.46
N CYS A 342 -9.38 -17.94 12.59
CA CYS A 342 -10.55 -17.09 12.39
C CYS A 342 -11.15 -17.26 10.99
N LEU A 343 -10.31 -17.24 9.93
CA LEU A 343 -10.77 -17.43 8.56
C LEU A 343 -11.34 -18.84 8.34
N SER A 344 -10.74 -19.86 8.96
CA SER A 344 -11.22 -21.24 8.87
C SER A 344 -12.55 -21.43 9.59
N LEU A 345 -12.71 -20.79 10.75
CA LEU A 345 -13.96 -20.77 11.50
C LEU A 345 -15.09 -20.10 10.72
N ILE A 346 -14.83 -18.92 10.13
CA ILE A 346 -15.80 -18.22 9.28
C ILE A 346 -16.20 -19.12 8.11
N ALA A 347 -15.21 -19.71 7.42
CA ALA A 347 -15.48 -20.62 6.30
C ALA A 347 -16.25 -21.89 6.71
N TRP A 348 -16.11 -22.35 7.95
CA TRP A 348 -16.87 -23.47 8.50
C TRP A 348 -18.31 -23.09 8.81
N ILE A 349 -18.54 -21.93 9.45
CA ILE A 349 -19.90 -21.42 9.75
C ILE A 349 -20.69 -21.27 8.44
N GLU A 350 -20.10 -20.64 7.42
CA GLU A 350 -20.72 -20.44 6.11
C GLU A 350 -20.85 -21.71 5.24
N LYS A 351 -20.39 -22.87 5.70
CA LYS A 351 -20.69 -24.16 5.06
C LYS A 351 -21.88 -24.86 5.71
N LYS A 352 -22.20 -24.46 6.94
CA LYS A 352 -23.24 -25.06 7.77
C LYS A 352 -24.58 -24.31 7.64
N PHE A 353 -24.52 -23.05 7.26
CA PHE A 353 -25.62 -22.17 6.85
C PHE A 353 -25.40 -21.77 5.39
#